data_AF-A0A150MEL5-F1
#
_entry.id   AF-A0A150MEL5-F1
#
_cell.length_a   1.000
_cell.length_b   1.000
_cell.length_c   1.000
_cell.angle_alpha   90.00
_cell.angle_beta   90.00
_cell.angle_gamma   90.00
#
_symmetry.space_group_name_H-M   'P 1'
#
loop_
_entity.id
_entity.type
_entity.pdbx_description
1 polymer ?
#
loop_
_entity_poly.entity_id
_entity_poly.type
_entity_poly.pdbx_seq_one_letter_code
_entity_poly.pdbx_strand_id
1 'polypeptide(L)' 'MYVLADADEAGEKLRRQFRRVFPEAGHIYIDRAYREVAAAPIWHLAHVLLRAHFDVRIESFMRGRGE' A
#
# COMPACT_ATOMS: atom_id res chain seq x y z
N MET A 1 -0.40 13.27 -5.25
CA MET A 1 0.49 12.13 -5.58
C MET A 1 0.60 11.24 -4.35
N TYR A 2 0.71 9.92 -4.53
CA TYR A 2 0.78 8.97 -3.43
C TYR A 2 2.00 8.05 -3.55
N VAL A 3 2.52 7.60 -2.41
CA VAL A 3 3.63 6.65 -2.30
C VAL A 3 3.12 5.40 -1.59
N LEU A 4 3.04 4.30 -2.34
CA LEU A 4 2.84 2.96 -1.83
C LEU A 4 4.13 2.17 -2.09
N ALA A 5 4.87 1.89 -1.02
CA ALA A 5 6.15 1.18 -1.08
C ALA A 5 6.13 -0.01 -0.12
N ASP A 6 7.04 -0.95 -0.33
CA ASP A 6 7.23 -2.13 0.53
C ASP A 6 7.47 -1.72 2.00
N ALA A 7 7.10 -2.62 2.91
CA ALA A 7 7.33 -2.50 4.34
C ALA A 7 8.68 -3.13 4.74
N ASP A 8 9.70 -2.92 3.91
CA ASP A 8 11.06 -3.36 4.11
C ASP A 8 12.05 -2.18 4.17
N GLU A 9 13.35 -2.46 4.26
CA GLU A 9 14.36 -1.41 4.39
C GLU A 9 14.42 -0.50 3.15
N ALA A 10 14.23 -1.06 1.96
CA ALA A 10 14.29 -0.31 0.71
C ALA A 10 13.07 0.62 0.57
N GLY A 11 11.87 0.12 0.87
CA GLY A 11 10.65 0.92 0.90
C GLY A 11 10.72 2.04 1.94
N GLU A 12 11.28 1.79 3.12
CA GLU A 12 11.48 2.83 4.13
C GLU A 12 12.51 3.89 3.72
N LYS A 13 13.59 3.50 3.01
CA LYS A 13 14.53 4.46 2.41
C LYS A 13 13.82 5.36 1.40
N LEU A 14 12.98 4.79 0.54
CA LEU A 14 12.20 5.55 -0.44
C LEU A 14 11.24 6.54 0.26
N ARG A 15 10.51 6.09 1.28
CA ARG A 15 9.61 6.96 2.07
C ARG A 15 10.36 8.12 2.72
N ARG A 16 11.57 7.88 3.25
CA ARG A 16 12.40 8.94 3.83
C ARG A 16 12.85 9.95 2.77
N GLN A 17 13.19 9.49 1.57
CA GLN A 17 13.56 10.38 0.48
C GLN A 17 12.37 11.26 0.07
N PHE A 18 11.19 10.67 -0.15
CA PHE A 18 9.97 11.42 -0.49
C PHE A 18 9.61 12.45 0.57
N ARG A 19 9.65 12.10 1.86
CA ARG A 19 9.41 13.07 2.94
C ARG A 19 10.35 14.28 2.90
N ARG A 20 11.56 14.13 2.36
CA ARG A 20 12.54 15.23 2.22
C ARG A 20 12.35 16.03 0.95
N VAL A 21 12.14 15.35 -0.19
CA VAL A 21 12.15 16.00 -1.52
C VAL A 21 10.77 16.35 -2.04
N PHE A 22 9.72 15.72 -1.52
CA PHE A 22 8.34 15.92 -1.94
C PHE A 22 7.34 15.62 -0.80
N PRO A 23 7.29 16.48 0.23
CA PRO A 23 6.52 16.25 1.45
C PRO A 23 5.00 16.25 1.24
N GLU A 24 4.50 16.78 0.13
CA GLU A 24 3.07 16.78 -0.21
C GLU A 24 2.55 15.40 -0.65
N ALA A 25 3.44 14.42 -0.87
CA ALA A 25 3.05 13.07 -1.25
C ALA A 25 2.37 12.33 -0.09
N GLY A 26 1.15 11.83 -0.33
CA GLY A 26 0.44 10.99 0.63
C GLY A 26 1.08 9.60 0.75
N HIS A 27 1.43 9.17 1.96
CA HIS A 27 2.03 7.85 2.17
C HIS A 27 0.97 6.82 2.51
N ILE A 28 0.86 5.79 1.67
CA ILE A 28 -0.05 4.66 1.84
C ILE A 28 0.77 3.46 2.36
N TYR A 29 0.18 2.69 3.27
CA TYR A 29 0.86 1.60 3.97
C TYR A 29 0.07 0.29 3.85
N ILE A 30 0.76 -0.79 3.49
CA ILE A 30 0.26 -2.16 3.68
C ILE A 30 0.50 -2.63 5.12
N ASP A 31 -0.10 -3.76 5.50
CA ASP A 31 0.28 -4.42 6.74
C ASP A 31 1.72 -4.93 6.58
N ARG A 32 2.59 -4.56 7.52
CA ARG A 32 4.00 -4.96 7.54
C ARG A 32 4.18 -6.48 7.62
N ALA A 33 3.17 -7.23 8.06
CA ALA A 33 3.18 -8.69 8.05
C ALA A 33 3.39 -9.28 6.65
N TYR A 34 2.94 -8.57 5.61
CA TYR A 34 3.13 -9.00 4.21
C TYR A 34 4.51 -8.64 3.66
N ARG A 35 5.23 -7.71 4.29
CA ARG A 35 6.56 -7.18 3.92
C ARG A 35 6.62 -6.49 2.55
N GLU A 36 6.17 -7.13 1.49
CA GLU A 36 6.18 -6.63 0.11
C GLU A 36 4.75 -6.35 -0.38
N VAL A 37 4.56 -5.30 -1.17
CA VAL A 37 3.27 -4.96 -1.80
C VAL A 37 2.81 -6.10 -2.71
N ALA A 38 3.75 -6.76 -3.39
CA ALA A 38 3.46 -7.90 -4.26
C ALA A 38 3.00 -9.15 -3.49
N ALA A 39 3.33 -9.26 -2.20
CA ALA A 39 2.93 -10.38 -1.34
C ALA A 39 1.63 -10.10 -0.58
N ALA A 40 1.12 -8.87 -0.60
CA ALA A 40 -0.13 -8.51 0.06
C ALA A 40 -1.34 -9.05 -0.73
N PRO A 41 -2.34 -9.64 -0.04
CA PRO A 41 -3.59 -10.04 -0.68
C PRO A 41 -4.30 -8.89 -1.38
N ILE A 42 -5.01 -9.19 -2.47
CA ILE A 42 -5.72 -8.17 -3.27
C ILE A 42 -6.77 -7.44 -2.42
N TRP A 43 -7.49 -8.15 -1.55
CA TRP A 43 -8.48 -7.54 -0.65
C TRP A 43 -7.85 -6.56 0.33
N HIS A 44 -6.63 -6.85 0.80
CA HIS A 44 -5.91 -5.94 1.67
C HIS A 44 -5.52 -4.65 0.94
N LEU A 45 -4.99 -4.77 -0.28
CA LEU A 45 -4.68 -3.61 -1.12
C LEU A 45 -5.94 -2.80 -1.44
N ALA A 46 -7.06 -3.46 -1.74
CA ALA A 46 -8.35 -2.82 -1.99
C ALA A 46 -8.79 -1.95 -0.81
N HIS A 47 -8.73 -2.46 0.42
CA HIS A 47 -9.07 -1.69 1.62
C HIS A 47 -8.14 -0.51 1.85
N VAL A 48 -6.84 -0.70 1.66
CA VAL A 48 -5.84 0.36 1.85
C VAL A 48 -6.04 1.50 0.84
N LEU A 49 -6.31 1.17 -0.42
CA LEU A 49 -6.60 2.16 -1.46
C LEU A 49 -7.95 2.85 -1.26
N LEU A 50 -8.98 2.11 -0.86
CA LEU A 50 -10.28 2.70 -0.54
C LEU A 50 -10.18 3.73 0.61
N ARG A 51 -9.41 3.42 1.65
CA ARG A 51 -9.15 4.36 2.77
C ARG A 51 -8.42 5.62 2.33
N ALA A 52 -7.65 5.55 1.24
CA ALA A 52 -7.01 6.70 0.61
C ALA A 52 -7.90 7.41 -0.42
N HIS A 53 -9.21 7.07 -0.46
CA HIS A 53 -10.24 7.65 -1.32
C HIS A 53 -10.07 7.36 -2.82
N PHE A 54 -9.45 6.22 -3.15
CA PHE A 54 -9.45 5.71 -4.53
C PHE A 54 -10.69 4.87 -4.81
N ASP A 55 -11.20 4.96 -6.03
CA ASP A 55 -12.16 4.00 -6.56
C ASP A 55 -11.48 2.65 -6.76
N VAL A 56 -12.10 1.59 -6.23
CA VAL A 56 -11.58 0.23 -6.29
C VAL A 56 -12.66 -0.70 -6.82
N ARG A 57 -12.22 -1.68 -7.61
CA ARG A 57 -13.06 -2.75 -8.14
C ARG A 57 -13.71 -3.56 -7.02
N ILE A 58 -15.04 -3.72 -7.07
CA ILE A 58 -15.82 -4.36 -5.99
C ILE A 58 -15.37 -5.81 -5.74
N GLU A 59 -15.06 -6.54 -6.80
CA GLU A 59 -14.54 -7.91 -6.75
C GLU A 59 -13.21 -8.01 -5.99
N SER A 60 -12.45 -6.92 -5.89
CA SER A 60 -11.18 -6.91 -5.18
C SER A 60 -11.36 -7.01 -3.67
N PHE A 61 -12.55 -6.75 -3.11
CA PHE A 61 -12.83 -6.94 -1.67
C PHE A 61 -13.10 -8.40 -1.29
N MET A 62 -13.27 -9.30 -2.26
CA MET A 62 -13.52 -10.71 -1.97
C MET A 62 -12.22 -11.41 -1.61
N ARG A 63 -12.15 -11.95 -0.38
CA ARG A 63 -11.04 -12.81 0.05
C ARG A 63 -11.06 -14.12 -0.76
N GLY A 64 -9.92 -14.47 -1.35
CA GLY A 64 -9.79 -15.71 -2.13
C GLY A 64 -10.00 -16.95 -1.26
N ARG A 65 -10.49 -18.05 -1.85
CA ARG A 65 -10.53 -19.34 -1.15
C ARG A 65 -9.09 -19.80 -0.87
N GLY A 66 -8.67 -19.75 0.40
CA GLY A 66 -7.34 -20.18 0.85
C GLY A 66 -6.42 -19.05 1.31
N GLU A 67 -6.85 -17.79 1.20
CA GLU A 67 -6.27 -16.68 1.98
C GLU A 67 -6.85 -16.65 3.38
#